data_AF-A0A3D3HUS7-F1
#
_entry.id   AF-A0A3D3HUS7-F1
#
_cell.length_a   1.000
_cell.length_b   1.000
_cell.length_c   1.000
_cell.angle_alpha   90.00
_cell.angle_beta   90.00
_cell.angle_gamma   90.00
#
_symmetry.space_group_name_H-M   'P 1'
#
loop_
_entity.id
_entity.type
_entity.pdbx_description
1 polymer ?
#
loop_
_entity_poly.entity_id
_entity_poly.type
_entity_poly.pdbx_seq_one_letter_code
_entity_poly.pdbx_strand_id
1 'polypeptide(L)'
;MVTKLISLSVSIIILLFLYCFLSPTQYFPATNYIKSLLLVSDFIRNAPDKEQATYYYHFWGDRGQESYSAIYYCEDKNKFNELEKKLHQYANSRRSLVAVNEITYRNKYNENRFISIHESKKDNQECISLSEYEYTYY
;
A
#
# COMPACT_ATOMS: atom_id res chain seq x y z
N MET A 1 15.29 45.99 0.10
CA MET A 1 15.05 45.26 1.37
C MET A 1 13.83 44.36 1.26
N VAL A 2 12.69 44.88 0.78
CA VAL A 2 11.43 44.15 0.56
C VAL A 2 11.58 42.90 -0.33
N THR A 3 12.30 43.00 -1.45
CA THR A 3 12.54 41.87 -2.37
C THR A 3 13.33 40.71 -1.75
N LYS A 4 14.30 41.02 -0.87
CA LYS A 4 15.05 39.99 -0.11
C LYS A 4 14.16 39.29 0.92
N LEU A 5 13.26 40.04 1.56
CA LEU A 5 12.30 39.50 2.52
C LEU A 5 11.30 38.55 1.83
N ILE A 6 10.76 38.94 0.67
CA ILE A 6 9.86 38.12 -0.14
C ILE A 6 10.56 36.84 -0.60
N SER A 7 11.79 36.95 -1.11
CA SER A 7 12.59 35.78 -1.52
C SER A 7 12.80 34.81 -0.36
N LEU A 8 13.12 35.33 0.83
CA LEU A 8 13.33 34.50 2.02
C LEU A 8 12.03 33.79 2.43
N SER A 9 10.90 34.50 2.44
CA SER A 9 9.59 33.90 2.74
C SER A 9 9.22 32.79 1.76
N VAL A 10 9.44 32.99 0.46
CA VAL A 10 9.19 31.97 -0.57
C VAL A 10 10.10 30.75 -0.36
N SER A 11 11.39 30.95 -0.08
CA SER A 11 12.32 29.84 0.20
C SER A 11 11.92 29.04 1.44
N ILE A 12 11.47 29.71 2.52
CA ILE A 12 10.99 29.03 3.73
C ILE A 12 9.74 28.20 3.42
N ILE A 13 8.79 28.74 2.66
CA ILE A 13 7.57 28.02 2.26
C ILE A 13 7.93 26.79 1.42
N ILE A 14 8.86 26.91 0.47
CA ILE A 14 9.34 25.79 -0.34
C ILE A 14 10.03 24.75 0.53
N LEU A 15 10.86 25.15 1.48
CA LEU A 15 11.54 24.22 2.40
C LEU A 15 10.55 23.48 3.31
N LEU A 16 9.54 24.18 3.82
CA LEU A 16 8.46 23.55 4.59
C LEU A 16 7.64 22.59 3.73
N PHE A 17 7.36 22.95 2.48
CA PHE A 17 6.70 22.06 1.52
C PHE A 17 7.57 20.81 1.27
N LEU A 18 8.84 20.98 0.92
CA LEU A 18 9.76 19.85 0.70
C LEU A 18 9.88 18.99 1.96
N TYR A 19 9.94 19.58 3.16
CA TYR A 19 9.99 18.83 4.41
C TYR A 19 8.70 18.03 4.65
N CYS A 20 7.52 18.65 4.49
CA CYS A 20 6.24 17.97 4.69
C CYS A 20 5.95 16.88 3.65
N PHE A 21 6.44 17.03 2.42
CA PHE A 21 6.14 16.10 1.33
C PHE A 21 7.24 15.06 1.08
N LEU A 22 8.51 15.40 1.34
CA LEU A 22 9.67 14.52 1.11
C LEU A 22 10.21 13.91 2.40
N SER A 23 9.86 14.41 3.60
CA SER A 23 10.30 13.74 4.82
C SER A 23 9.76 12.30 4.86
N PRO A 24 10.59 11.31 5.22
CA PRO A 24 10.14 9.94 5.37
C PRO A 24 9.19 9.74 6.57
N THR A 25 8.99 10.76 7.41
CA THR A 25 8.48 10.59 8.77
C THR A 25 7.22 11.38 9.14
N GLN A 26 6.56 12.10 8.22
CA GLN A 26 5.41 12.91 8.60
C GLN A 26 4.05 12.28 8.30
N TYR A 27 3.42 11.85 9.41
CA TYR A 27 2.04 11.43 9.65
C TYR A 27 0.96 12.45 9.21
N PHE A 28 1.04 13.00 8.00
CA PHE A 28 -0.14 13.60 7.38
C PHE A 28 -0.92 12.47 6.68
N PRO A 29 -2.14 12.12 7.13
CA PRO A 29 -2.84 10.95 6.63
C PRO A 29 -3.06 11.00 5.11
N ALA A 30 -3.37 12.19 4.57
CA ALA A 30 -3.57 12.39 3.14
C ALA A 30 -2.28 12.28 2.32
N THR A 31 -1.15 12.85 2.79
CA THR A 31 0.13 12.73 2.07
C THR A 31 0.67 11.31 2.16
N ASN A 32 0.51 10.63 3.31
CA ASN A 32 0.84 9.21 3.47
C ASN A 32 -0.04 8.32 2.60
N TYR A 33 -1.33 8.61 2.46
CA TYR A 33 -2.21 7.88 1.55
C TYR A 33 -1.74 8.01 0.09
N ILE A 34 -1.55 9.24 -0.40
CA ILE A 34 -1.12 9.47 -1.80
C ILE A 34 0.27 8.88 -2.04
N LYS A 35 1.22 9.10 -1.12
CA LYS A 35 2.57 8.55 -1.21
C LYS A 35 2.54 7.02 -1.19
N SER A 36 1.80 6.41 -0.27
CA SER A 36 1.68 4.96 -0.19
C SER A 36 1.01 4.39 -1.42
N LEU A 37 -0.05 5.02 -1.94
CA LEU A 37 -0.70 4.66 -3.20
C LEU A 37 0.30 4.68 -4.38
N LEU A 38 1.19 5.67 -4.44
CA LEU A 38 2.20 5.78 -5.49
C LEU A 38 3.37 4.80 -5.33
N LEU A 39 3.59 4.29 -4.12
CA LEU A 39 4.69 3.37 -3.81
C LEU A 39 4.26 1.90 -3.85
N VAL A 40 2.97 1.59 -3.64
CA VAL A 40 2.49 0.20 -3.78
C VAL A 40 2.68 -0.31 -5.21
N SER A 41 2.88 -1.62 -5.35
CA SER A 41 3.00 -2.28 -6.64
C SER A 41 1.78 -2.04 -7.55
N ASP A 42 1.99 -2.15 -8.86
CA ASP A 42 0.90 -2.05 -9.84
C ASP A 42 -0.21 -3.07 -9.61
N PHE A 43 0.15 -4.24 -9.04
CA PHE A 43 -0.82 -5.25 -8.66
C PHE A 43 -1.77 -4.74 -7.57
N ILE A 44 -1.25 -4.10 -6.52
CA ILE A 44 -2.06 -3.55 -5.44
C ILE A 44 -2.84 -2.31 -5.88
N ARG A 45 -2.22 -1.44 -6.68
CA ARG A 45 -2.83 -0.20 -7.19
C ARG A 45 -4.04 -0.43 -8.11
N ASN A 46 -4.15 -1.62 -8.68
CA ASN A 46 -5.24 -2.03 -9.56
C ASN A 46 -6.18 -3.06 -8.94
N ALA A 47 -6.16 -3.18 -7.61
CA ALA A 47 -7.11 -4.02 -6.89
C ALA A 47 -8.58 -3.60 -7.17
N PRO A 48 -9.53 -4.54 -7.08
CA PRO A 48 -10.97 -4.25 -7.14
C PRO A 48 -11.40 -3.21 -6.12
N ASP A 49 -12.40 -2.39 -6.46
CA ASP A 49 -13.04 -1.43 -5.56
C ASP A 49 -12.04 -0.49 -4.83
N LYS A 50 -10.87 -0.22 -5.43
CA LYS A 50 -9.74 0.52 -4.84
C LYS A 50 -10.08 1.96 -4.43
N GLU A 51 -11.16 2.50 -4.96
CA GLU A 51 -11.73 3.80 -4.62
C GLU A 51 -12.39 3.79 -3.23
N GLN A 52 -12.76 2.60 -2.72
CA GLN A 52 -13.26 2.34 -1.36
C GLN A 52 -12.13 1.95 -0.39
N ALA A 53 -10.87 2.00 -0.83
CA ALA A 53 -9.75 1.63 0.01
C ALA A 53 -9.51 2.67 1.11
N THR A 54 -9.48 2.20 2.35
CA THR A 54 -9.20 3.03 3.53
C THR A 54 -7.71 3.34 3.63
N TYR A 55 -6.84 2.36 3.32
CA TYR A 55 -5.40 2.54 3.40
C TYR A 55 -4.66 1.85 2.25
N TYR A 56 -3.64 2.54 1.74
CA TYR A 56 -2.52 1.91 1.05
C TYR A 56 -1.35 1.82 2.00
N TYR A 57 -0.60 0.74 1.92
CA TYR A 57 0.59 0.56 2.72
C TYR A 57 1.70 0.00 1.86
N HIS A 58 2.86 0.62 1.98
CA HIS A 58 4.05 0.16 1.33
C HIS A 58 5.19 0.15 2.33
N PHE A 59 5.95 -0.93 2.32
CA PHE A 59 7.11 -1.12 3.18
C PHE A 59 8.22 -1.77 2.37
N TRP A 60 9.43 -1.23 2.53
CA TRP A 60 10.66 -1.89 2.12
C TRP A 60 11.37 -2.35 3.39
N GLY A 61 11.51 -3.66 3.53
CA GLY A 61 12.28 -4.29 4.59
C GLY A 61 13.76 -3.97 4.49
N ASP A 62 14.53 -4.54 5.41
CA ASP A 62 15.94 -4.21 5.57
C ASP A 62 16.69 -4.21 4.23
N ARG A 63 17.37 -3.10 3.96
CA ARG A 63 18.16 -2.87 2.73
C ARG A 63 17.38 -3.01 1.41
N GLY A 64 16.06 -2.86 1.43
CA GLY A 64 15.21 -2.91 0.23
C GLY A 64 14.96 -4.33 -0.30
N GLN A 65 15.16 -5.34 0.55
CA GLN A 65 15.19 -6.74 0.12
C GLN A 65 13.86 -7.46 0.29
N GLU A 66 12.93 -6.81 0.97
CA GLU A 66 11.57 -7.29 1.15
C GLU A 66 10.64 -6.17 0.72
N SER A 67 10.08 -6.27 -0.48
CA SER A 67 9.03 -5.34 -0.85
C SER A 67 7.71 -5.88 -0.31
N TYR A 68 6.96 -5.04 0.39
CA TYR A 68 5.61 -5.34 0.84
C TYR A 68 4.70 -4.20 0.38
N SER A 69 3.62 -4.55 -0.31
CA SER A 69 2.57 -3.63 -0.70
C SER A 69 1.23 -4.20 -0.28
N ALA A 70 0.36 -3.37 0.28
CA ALA A 70 -0.97 -3.78 0.68
C ALA A 70 -2.00 -2.67 0.51
N ILE A 71 -3.25 -3.10 0.34
CA ILE A 71 -4.44 -2.28 0.35
C ILE A 71 -5.41 -2.83 1.40
N TYR A 72 -6.03 -1.93 2.16
CA TYR A 72 -6.93 -2.26 3.25
C TYR A 72 -8.28 -1.59 3.04
N TYR A 73 -9.34 -2.36 3.27
CA TYR A 73 -10.73 -1.91 3.20
C TYR A 73 -11.35 -2.14 4.57
N CYS A 74 -11.51 -1.07 5.33
CA CYS A 74 -11.96 -1.09 6.73
C CYS A 74 -13.42 -0.60 6.88
N GLU A 75 -14.15 -0.53 5.76
CA GLU A 75 -15.55 -0.15 5.74
C GLU A 75 -16.48 -1.27 6.26
N ASP A 76 -17.76 -1.19 5.93
CA ASP A 76 -18.82 -2.10 6.36
C ASP A 76 -18.44 -3.59 6.21
N LYS A 77 -18.22 -4.25 7.35
CA LYS A 77 -17.90 -5.68 7.45
C LYS A 77 -18.88 -6.57 6.70
N ASN A 78 -20.14 -6.16 6.58
CA ASN A 78 -21.15 -6.94 5.87
C ASN A 78 -20.80 -7.16 4.39
N LYS A 79 -19.90 -6.35 3.82
CA LYS A 79 -19.43 -6.45 2.44
C LYS A 79 -18.14 -7.27 2.27
N PHE A 80 -17.51 -7.71 3.36
CA PHE A 80 -16.20 -8.38 3.28
C PHE A 80 -16.25 -9.66 2.45
N ASN A 81 -17.31 -10.47 2.59
CA ASN A 81 -17.46 -11.69 1.80
C ASN A 81 -17.53 -11.45 0.28
N GLU A 82 -18.18 -10.36 -0.15
CA GLU A 82 -18.24 -10.01 -1.58
C GLU A 82 -16.88 -9.53 -2.07
N LEU A 83 -16.26 -8.63 -1.29
CA LEU A 83 -14.97 -8.07 -1.62
C LEU A 83 -13.87 -9.14 -1.64
N GLU A 84 -13.84 -10.03 -0.66
CA GLU A 84 -12.92 -11.18 -0.59
C GLU A 84 -12.96 -12.00 -1.89
N LYS A 85 -14.16 -12.34 -2.36
CA LYS A 85 -14.34 -13.05 -3.63
C LYS A 85 -13.77 -12.27 -4.81
N LYS A 86 -14.02 -10.96 -4.90
CA LYS A 86 -13.46 -10.11 -5.96
C LYS A 86 -11.92 -10.08 -5.89
N LEU A 87 -11.35 -9.98 -4.69
CA LEU A 87 -9.90 -9.98 -4.47
C LEU A 87 -9.27 -11.31 -4.91
N HIS A 88 -9.85 -12.46 -4.54
CA HIS A 88 -9.36 -13.77 -5.00
C HIS A 88 -9.48 -13.93 -6.52
N GLN A 89 -10.60 -13.52 -7.12
CA GLN A 89 -10.76 -13.56 -8.58
C GLN A 89 -9.72 -12.68 -9.28
N TYR A 90 -9.50 -11.47 -8.77
CA TYR A 90 -8.48 -10.56 -9.29
C TYR A 90 -7.08 -11.16 -9.18
N ALA A 91 -6.70 -11.67 -8.00
CA ALA A 91 -5.39 -12.25 -7.75
C ALA A 91 -5.11 -13.43 -8.71
N ASN A 92 -6.06 -14.34 -8.86
CA ASN A 92 -5.97 -15.47 -9.79
C ASN A 92 -5.95 -15.04 -11.27
N SER A 93 -6.59 -13.92 -11.62
CA SER A 93 -6.57 -13.40 -13.00
C SER A 93 -5.23 -12.77 -13.38
N ARG A 94 -4.50 -12.21 -12.41
CA ARG A 94 -3.26 -11.47 -12.64
C ARG A 94 -2.00 -12.27 -12.38
N ARG A 95 -2.12 -13.36 -11.63
CA ARG A 95 -1.00 -14.14 -11.11
C ARG A 95 -1.37 -15.62 -11.19
N SER A 96 -0.42 -16.45 -11.61
CA SER A 96 -0.58 -17.90 -11.50
C SER A 96 -0.24 -18.30 -10.08
N LEU A 97 -1.25 -18.65 -9.29
CA LEU A 97 -1.13 -18.82 -7.84
C LEU A 97 -1.18 -20.30 -7.43
N VAL A 98 -0.32 -20.65 -6.49
CA VAL A 98 -0.31 -21.94 -5.79
C VAL A 98 -0.61 -21.65 -4.33
N ALA A 99 -1.66 -22.26 -3.79
CA ALA A 99 -2.00 -22.08 -2.38
C ALA A 99 -0.87 -22.57 -1.47
N VAL A 100 -0.44 -21.73 -0.53
CA VAL A 100 0.47 -22.12 0.56
C VAL A 100 -0.34 -22.46 1.79
N ASN A 101 -1.37 -21.65 2.07
CA ASN A 101 -2.38 -21.88 3.09
C ASN A 101 -3.70 -21.20 2.64
N GLU A 102 -4.70 -21.18 3.52
CA GLU A 102 -6.04 -20.64 3.21
C GLU A 102 -6.02 -19.18 2.76
N ILE A 103 -5.11 -18.38 3.32
CA ILE A 103 -5.07 -16.93 3.13
C ILE A 103 -3.89 -16.45 2.31
N THR A 104 -2.94 -17.33 1.98
CA THR A 104 -1.67 -16.98 1.32
C THR A 104 -1.36 -17.89 0.15
N TYR A 105 -0.95 -17.26 -0.93
CA TYR A 105 -0.61 -17.87 -2.20
C TYR A 105 0.80 -17.51 -2.61
N ARG A 106 1.50 -18.46 -3.23
CA ARG A 106 2.79 -18.23 -3.88
C ARG A 106 2.58 -18.11 -5.39
N ASN A 107 3.33 -17.24 -6.04
CA ASN A 107 3.33 -17.19 -7.49
C ASN A 107 4.10 -18.40 -8.07
N LYS A 108 3.49 -19.09 -9.05
CA LYS A 108 4.05 -20.28 -9.69
C LYS A 108 5.37 -20.02 -10.43
N TYR A 109 5.54 -18.82 -11.00
CA TYR A 109 6.69 -18.47 -11.82
C TYR A 109 7.72 -17.60 -11.08
N ASN A 110 7.36 -17.10 -9.90
CA ASN A 110 8.27 -16.40 -9.00
C ASN A 110 8.01 -16.90 -7.58
N GLU A 111 8.79 -17.88 -7.15
CA GLU A 111 8.60 -18.54 -5.85
C GLU A 111 8.80 -17.62 -4.66
N ASN A 112 9.49 -16.49 -4.86
CA ASN A 112 9.73 -15.50 -3.83
C ASN A 112 8.61 -14.47 -3.70
N ARG A 113 7.62 -14.50 -4.61
CA ARG A 113 6.48 -13.60 -4.60
C ARG A 113 5.26 -14.29 -4.02
N PHE A 114 4.68 -13.65 -3.01
CA PHE A 114 3.54 -14.12 -2.27
C PHE A 114 2.43 -13.08 -2.30
N ILE A 115 1.20 -13.57 -2.20
CA ILE A 115 -0.01 -12.78 -2.17
C ILE A 115 -0.85 -13.28 -1.01
N SER A 116 -1.34 -12.38 -0.17
CA SER A 116 -2.24 -12.76 0.91
C SER A 116 -3.54 -11.97 0.83
N ILE A 117 -4.66 -12.65 1.12
CA ILE A 117 -6.00 -12.07 1.21
C ILE A 117 -6.58 -12.56 2.54
N HIS A 118 -6.85 -11.64 3.46
CA HIS A 118 -7.38 -11.99 4.77
C HIS A 118 -8.00 -10.80 5.49
N GLU A 119 -8.89 -11.11 6.44
CA GLU A 119 -9.30 -10.18 7.47
C GLU A 119 -8.12 -9.84 8.40
N SER A 120 -7.95 -8.56 8.68
CA SER A 120 -6.87 -7.98 9.45
C SER A 120 -7.43 -6.87 10.36
N LYS A 121 -6.63 -6.46 11.35
CA LYS A 121 -6.95 -5.26 12.14
C LYS A 121 -5.94 -4.17 11.85
N LYS A 122 -6.41 -2.99 11.45
CA LYS A 122 -5.58 -1.80 11.22
C LYS A 122 -6.20 -0.61 11.93
N ASP A 123 -5.40 0.09 12.74
CA ASP A 123 -5.84 1.23 13.55
C ASP A 123 -7.12 0.95 14.37
N ASN A 124 -7.22 -0.26 14.94
CA ASN A 124 -8.37 -0.78 15.69
C ASN A 124 -9.67 -0.99 14.88
N GLN A 125 -9.61 -0.92 13.56
CA GLN A 125 -10.71 -1.26 12.66
C GLN A 125 -10.50 -2.65 12.08
N GLU A 126 -11.60 -3.40 11.93
CA GLU A 126 -11.59 -4.65 11.17
C GLU A 126 -11.56 -4.31 9.69
N CYS A 127 -10.65 -4.92 8.95
CA CYS A 127 -10.43 -4.64 7.55
C CYS A 127 -10.22 -5.93 6.78
N ILE A 128 -10.66 -6.00 5.54
CA ILE A 128 -10.12 -6.98 4.60
C ILE A 128 -8.89 -6.39 3.91
N SER A 129 -7.87 -7.20 3.70
CA SER A 129 -6.61 -6.77 3.08
C SER A 129 -6.25 -7.65 1.89
N LEU A 130 -5.66 -7.02 0.87
CA LEU A 130 -4.90 -7.68 -0.18
C LEU A 130 -3.46 -7.19 -0.08
N SER A 131 -2.51 -8.12 0.00
CA SER A 131 -1.08 -7.81 0.03
C SER A 131 -0.30 -8.60 -1.01
N GLU A 132 0.79 -8.02 -1.48
CA GLU A 132 1.82 -8.65 -2.30
C GLU A 132 3.16 -8.39 -1.61
N TYR A 133 3.90 -9.45 -1.36
CA TYR A 133 5.26 -9.33 -0.83
C TYR A 133 6.22 -10.21 -1.60
N GLU A 134 7.44 -9.70 -1.77
CA GLU A 134 8.47 -10.35 -2.56
C GLU A 134 9.80 -10.28 -1.84
N TYR A 135 10.41 -11.46 -1.67
CA TYR A 135 11.78 -11.57 -1.16
C TYR A 135 12.76 -11.49 -2.32
N THR A 136 13.73 -10.60 -2.20
CA THR A 136 14.74 -10.39 -3.24
C THR A 136 15.95 -11.32 -3.06
N TYR A 137 15.93 -12.20 -2.04
CA TYR A 137 17.05 -13.05 -1.67
C TYR A 137 17.02 -14.45 -2.28
N TYR A 138 18.22 -14.88 -2.68
CA TYR A 138 18.67 -16.23 -3.00
C TYR A 138 19.36 -16.85 -1.77
#